data_AF-A0A961Z7P9-F1
#
_entry.id   AF-A0A961Z7P9-F1
#
_cell.length_a   1.000
_cell.length_b   1.000
_cell.length_c   1.000
_cell.angle_alpha   90.00
_cell.angle_beta   90.00
_cell.angle_gamma   90.00
#
_symmetry.space_group_name_H-M   'P 1'
#
loop_
_entity.id
_entity.type
_entity.pdbx_description
1 polymer ?
#
loop_
_entity_poly.entity_id
_entity_poly.type
_entity_poly.pdbx_seq_one_letter_code
_entity_poly.pdbx_strand_id
1 'polypeptide(L)'
;RARISRLSEALNSEHALEPVVAGLPPEVVLQVSHMMKAERERLTHAIEAYEEAKETKSPTALKALVNHDLGLMLIVARIANGFSQKDLAWRLGVKEQQIQRWESERYGQISLKNYHRVAALLGVRPYADIPDQPAFRGLDMVIDDVSKAEIKKILKHGRNNGWFAEDFTESELRRYIAENRIDFGSPSLLRTGLNVEDHTEDVMLHAWRARVSIRAREAFLNVEDIHEPLELRWIPELVRLSREPNGPLKAVETLAKRGIVLVVEPQVPGLKIDGAAFLVDGRPVIGMTIRTDAVDNFWFTLLHELAHVTLHYYSGLSVGFFDQTDRDISVDKQEEEANRFASNLLIPEERWRRSTARIAKSPEVIERFANDLGIHPAIVFGRIRKERGWSLFADKIGRNTVRELF
;
A
#
# COMPACT_ATOMS: atom_id res chain seq x y z
N ARG A 1 3.36 1.50 23.55
CA ARG A 1 2.47 1.75 24.72
C ARG A 1 1.41 2.82 24.43
N ALA A 2 1.76 4.09 24.19
CA ALA A 2 0.77 5.15 23.92
C ALA A 2 -0.22 4.81 22.77
N ARG A 3 0.28 4.25 21.66
CA ARG A 3 -0.55 3.79 20.55
C ARG A 3 -1.52 2.66 20.92
N ILE A 4 -1.10 1.72 21.77
CA ILE A 4 -1.97 0.66 22.29
C ILE A 4 -3.06 1.26 23.16
N SER A 5 -2.74 2.24 24.01
CA SER A 5 -3.76 2.96 24.80
C SER A 5 -4.82 3.58 23.89
N ARG A 6 -4.39 4.34 22.86
CA ARG A 6 -5.31 4.93 21.87
C ARG A 6 -6.18 3.88 21.17
N LEU A 7 -5.59 2.76 20.74
CA LEU A 7 -6.33 1.67 20.10
C LEU A 7 -7.32 1.00 21.06
N SER A 8 -6.92 0.76 22.31
CA SER A 8 -7.80 0.18 23.33
C SER A 8 -8.95 1.12 23.67
N GLU A 9 -8.67 2.40 23.86
CA GLU A 9 -9.70 3.43 24.08
C GLU A 9 -10.71 3.44 22.93
N ALA A 10 -10.23 3.49 21.67
CA ALA A 10 -11.09 3.47 20.50
C ALA A 10 -11.93 2.18 20.43
N LEU A 11 -11.35 1.02 20.75
CA LEU A 11 -12.04 -0.29 20.67
C LEU A 11 -12.97 -0.60 21.86
N ASN A 12 -13.04 0.25 22.89
CA ASN A 12 -13.81 -0.03 24.12
C ASN A 12 -15.33 0.09 23.93
N SER A 13 -15.80 0.91 22.99
CA SER A 13 -17.23 1.08 22.71
C SER A 13 -17.46 1.64 21.31
N GLU A 14 -18.68 1.49 20.78
CA GLU A 14 -19.06 2.11 19.49
C GLU A 14 -18.89 3.63 19.52
N HIS A 15 -19.22 4.29 20.64
CA HIS A 15 -19.06 5.74 20.78
C HIS A 15 -17.58 6.17 20.81
N ALA A 16 -16.68 5.30 21.26
CA ALA A 16 -15.24 5.58 21.25
C ALA A 16 -14.60 5.43 19.85
N LEU A 17 -15.23 4.71 18.93
CA LEU A 17 -14.81 4.64 17.53
C LEU A 17 -15.27 5.85 16.71
N GLU A 18 -16.33 6.54 17.13
CA GLU A 18 -16.94 7.66 16.41
C GLU A 18 -15.93 8.75 15.96
N PRO A 19 -14.95 9.18 16.78
CA PRO A 19 -13.95 10.15 16.35
C PRO A 19 -13.04 9.68 15.20
N VAL A 20 -13.02 8.38 14.90
CA VAL A 20 -12.21 7.78 13.84
C VAL A 20 -13.04 7.46 12.60
N VAL A 21 -14.26 6.96 12.80
CA VAL A 21 -15.07 6.34 11.74
C VAL A 21 -16.37 7.08 11.40
N ALA A 22 -16.58 8.29 11.95
CA ALA A 22 -17.79 9.07 11.71
C ALA A 22 -18.16 9.15 10.21
N GLY A 23 -19.42 8.82 9.91
CA GLY A 23 -19.97 8.84 8.55
C GLY A 23 -19.63 7.62 7.68
N LEU A 24 -18.88 6.65 8.20
CA LEU A 24 -18.62 5.38 7.49
C LEU A 24 -19.79 4.40 7.62
N PRO A 25 -20.03 3.55 6.60
CA PRO A 25 -20.99 2.46 6.68
C PRO A 25 -20.64 1.45 7.79
N PRO A 26 -21.63 0.83 8.46
CA PRO A 26 -21.37 -0.14 9.54
C PRO A 26 -20.45 -1.30 9.13
N GLU A 27 -20.59 -1.79 7.89
CA GLU A 27 -19.76 -2.87 7.34
C GLU A 27 -18.28 -2.46 7.26
N VAL A 28 -18.03 -1.19 6.90
CA VAL A 28 -16.68 -0.60 6.82
C VAL A 28 -16.11 -0.40 8.24
N VAL A 29 -16.92 0.10 9.17
CA VAL A 29 -16.53 0.25 10.59
C VAL A 29 -16.08 -1.08 11.18
N LEU A 30 -16.77 -2.18 10.85
CA LEU A 30 -16.40 -3.52 11.30
C LEU A 30 -15.02 -3.94 10.76
N GLN A 31 -14.74 -3.71 9.47
CA GLN A 31 -13.43 -4.02 8.88
C GLN A 31 -12.30 -3.20 9.52
N VAL A 32 -12.53 -1.90 9.76
CA VAL A 32 -11.57 -1.03 10.45
C VAL A 32 -11.32 -1.52 11.88
N SER A 33 -12.37 -1.93 12.58
CA SER A 33 -12.26 -2.47 13.95
C SER A 33 -11.44 -3.76 14.00
N HIS A 34 -11.58 -4.63 13.00
CA HIS A 34 -10.75 -5.84 12.88
C HIS A 34 -9.27 -5.49 12.66
N MET A 35 -8.98 -4.57 11.74
CA MET A 35 -7.62 -4.07 11.53
C MET A 35 -7.03 -3.47 12.82
N MET A 36 -7.79 -2.63 13.53
CA MET A 36 -7.35 -2.01 14.79
C MET A 36 -7.04 -3.05 15.87
N LYS A 37 -7.84 -4.12 15.98
CA LYS A 37 -7.60 -5.24 16.89
C LYS A 37 -6.31 -5.96 16.53
N ALA A 38 -6.12 -6.29 15.26
CA ALA A 38 -4.91 -6.96 14.77
C ALA A 38 -3.65 -6.10 15.01
N GLU A 39 -3.71 -4.79 14.74
CA GLU A 39 -2.58 -3.89 15.01
C GLU A 39 -2.30 -3.75 16.52
N ARG A 40 -3.35 -3.70 17.35
CA ARG A 40 -3.19 -3.69 18.81
C ARG A 40 -2.49 -4.96 19.29
N GLU A 41 -2.92 -6.14 18.83
CA GLU A 41 -2.30 -7.43 19.17
C GLU A 41 -0.84 -7.47 18.73
N ARG A 42 -0.54 -7.03 17.49
CA ARG A 42 0.83 -6.93 16.98
C ARG A 42 1.71 -6.04 17.85
N LEU A 43 1.21 -4.86 18.24
CA LEU A 43 1.93 -3.93 19.11
C LEU A 43 2.09 -4.47 20.54
N THR A 44 1.09 -5.18 21.07
CA THR A 44 1.16 -5.82 22.39
C THR A 44 2.23 -6.89 22.39
N HIS A 45 2.21 -7.82 21.43
CA HIS A 45 3.26 -8.84 21.29
C HIS A 45 4.65 -8.20 21.13
N ALA A 46 4.76 -7.08 20.41
CA ALA A 46 6.02 -6.37 20.27
C ALA A 46 6.54 -5.78 21.60
N ILE A 47 5.65 -5.35 22.48
CA ILE A 47 6.01 -4.84 23.81
C ILE A 47 6.32 -5.98 24.78
N GLU A 48 5.55 -7.06 24.75
CA GLU A 48 5.80 -8.24 25.57
C GLU A 48 7.16 -8.85 25.25
N ALA A 49 7.47 -9.02 23.96
CA ALA A 49 8.78 -9.46 23.52
C ALA A 49 9.91 -8.51 23.96
N TYR A 50 9.61 -7.19 24.02
CA TYR A 50 10.54 -6.19 24.52
C TYR A 50 10.81 -6.32 26.02
N GLU A 51 9.77 -6.44 26.84
CA GLU A 51 9.93 -6.59 28.28
C GLU A 51 10.57 -7.93 28.63
N GLU A 52 10.17 -9.03 27.96
CA GLU A 52 10.80 -10.35 28.13
C GLU A 52 12.30 -10.28 27.85
N ALA A 53 12.71 -9.65 26.74
CA ALA A 53 14.14 -9.53 26.41
C ALA A 53 14.91 -8.70 27.43
N LYS A 54 14.27 -7.69 28.03
CA LYS A 54 14.87 -6.85 29.07
C LYS A 54 15.02 -7.61 30.40
N GLU A 55 14.04 -8.43 30.77
CA GLU A 55 14.05 -9.21 32.02
C GLU A 55 14.96 -10.43 31.94
N THR A 56 14.84 -11.21 30.88
CA THR A 56 15.56 -12.48 30.69
C THR A 56 16.95 -12.30 30.09
N LYS A 57 17.27 -11.09 29.57
CA LYS A 57 18.43 -10.81 28.71
C LYS A 57 18.49 -11.70 27.46
N SER A 58 17.38 -12.36 27.11
CA SER A 58 17.26 -13.24 25.96
C SER A 58 16.48 -12.54 24.85
N PRO A 59 17.10 -12.20 23.71
CA PRO A 59 16.42 -11.47 22.64
C PRO A 59 15.58 -12.37 21.71
N THR A 60 15.26 -13.62 22.07
CA THR A 60 14.66 -14.60 21.15
C THR A 60 13.32 -14.14 20.57
N ALA A 61 12.38 -13.70 21.41
CA ALA A 61 11.07 -13.21 20.96
C ALA A 61 11.18 -11.92 20.14
N LEU A 62 12.06 -10.98 20.53
CA LEU A 62 12.28 -9.74 19.79
C LEU A 62 12.99 -9.98 18.45
N LYS A 63 13.93 -10.93 18.38
CA LYS A 63 14.60 -11.33 17.14
C LYS A 63 13.61 -11.83 16.09
N ALA A 64 12.58 -12.58 16.51
CA ALA A 64 11.53 -13.04 15.63
C ALA A 64 10.69 -11.88 15.04
N LEU A 65 10.53 -10.78 15.77
CA LEU A 65 9.73 -9.62 15.36
C LEU A 65 10.47 -8.60 14.49
N VAL A 66 11.81 -8.56 14.57
CA VAL A 66 12.64 -7.56 13.88
C VAL A 66 12.72 -7.80 12.36
N ASN A 67 12.25 -8.96 11.87
CA ASN A 67 12.10 -9.30 10.44
C ASN A 67 13.18 -8.69 9.53
N HIS A 68 14.44 -9.03 9.80
CA HIS A 68 15.63 -8.57 9.07
C HIS A 68 15.95 -7.06 9.08
N ASP A 69 15.24 -6.21 9.85
CA ASP A 69 15.62 -4.80 10.06
C ASP A 69 16.92 -4.72 10.89
N LEU A 70 18.02 -4.52 10.18
CA LEU A 70 19.38 -4.43 10.74
C LEU A 70 19.49 -3.35 11.82
N GLY A 71 18.77 -2.24 11.65
CA GLY A 71 18.76 -1.12 12.59
C GLY A 71 18.07 -1.45 13.89
N LEU A 72 16.84 -1.97 13.80
CA LEU A 72 16.07 -2.42 14.95
C LEU A 72 16.79 -3.56 15.69
N MET A 73 17.52 -4.43 14.98
CA MET A 73 18.31 -5.49 15.61
C MET A 73 19.36 -4.93 16.57
N LEU A 74 20.03 -3.82 16.21
CA LEU A 74 20.99 -3.17 17.12
C LEU A 74 20.28 -2.58 18.34
N ILE A 75 19.12 -1.96 18.16
CA ILE A 75 18.32 -1.44 19.28
C ILE A 75 17.95 -2.58 20.23
N VAL A 76 17.38 -3.66 19.70
CA VAL A 76 17.02 -4.86 20.46
C VAL A 76 18.21 -5.45 21.21
N ALA A 77 19.36 -5.59 20.54
CA ALA A 77 20.56 -6.11 21.18
C ALA A 77 21.06 -5.20 22.31
N ARG A 78 20.99 -3.87 22.16
CA ARG A 78 21.30 -2.94 23.25
C ARG A 78 20.42 -3.19 24.46
N ILE A 79 19.11 -3.33 24.25
CA ILE A 79 18.14 -3.58 25.33
C ILE A 79 18.39 -4.93 25.99
N ALA A 80 18.66 -5.99 25.23
CA ALA A 80 18.97 -7.32 25.78
C ALA A 80 20.27 -7.34 26.61
N ASN A 81 21.25 -6.52 26.25
CA ASN A 81 22.46 -6.31 27.07
C ASN A 81 22.21 -5.43 28.32
N GLY A 82 21.01 -4.85 28.46
CA GLY A 82 20.65 -3.97 29.56
C GLY A 82 21.33 -2.59 29.50
N PHE A 83 21.82 -2.17 28.34
CA PHE A 83 22.49 -0.88 28.18
C PHE A 83 21.48 0.23 27.93
N SER A 84 21.59 1.35 28.65
CA SER A 84 20.91 2.59 28.25
C SER A 84 21.57 3.22 27.02
N GLN A 85 20.92 4.18 26.38
CA GLN A 85 21.53 4.95 25.27
C GLN A 85 22.81 5.68 25.74
N LYS A 86 22.80 6.17 26.99
CA LYS A 86 23.97 6.77 27.64
C LYS A 86 25.10 5.76 27.85
N ASP A 87 24.79 4.53 28.28
CA ASP A 87 25.79 3.47 28.46
C ASP A 87 26.41 3.06 27.12
N LEU A 88 25.58 2.94 26.07
CA LEU A 88 26.05 2.66 24.72
C LEU A 88 26.97 3.77 24.22
N ALA A 89 26.56 5.02 24.40
CA ALA A 89 27.34 6.19 24.01
C ALA A 89 28.70 6.25 24.73
N TRP A 90 28.70 6.01 26.04
CA TRP A 90 29.92 5.96 26.85
C TRP A 90 30.88 4.86 26.38
N ARG A 91 30.38 3.65 26.15
CA ARG A 91 31.18 2.51 25.65
C ARG A 91 31.72 2.72 24.23
N LEU A 92 31.01 3.49 23.39
CA LEU A 92 31.45 3.82 22.02
C LEU A 92 32.34 5.07 21.95
N GLY A 93 32.45 5.82 23.04
CA GLY A 93 33.18 7.10 23.06
C GLY A 93 32.48 8.19 22.23
N VAL A 94 31.16 8.19 22.17
CA VAL A 94 30.35 9.19 21.46
C VAL A 94 29.39 9.90 22.41
N LYS A 95 28.81 11.02 21.97
CA LYS A 95 27.78 11.73 22.74
C LYS A 95 26.46 10.96 22.71
N GLU A 96 25.70 10.99 23.80
CA GLU A 96 24.37 10.35 23.90
C GLU A 96 23.41 10.84 22.79
N GLN A 97 23.43 12.13 22.48
CA GLN A 97 22.65 12.73 21.38
C GLN A 97 22.93 12.06 20.02
N GLN A 98 24.14 11.56 19.80
CA GLN A 98 24.50 10.85 18.59
C GLN A 98 23.82 9.48 18.52
N ILE A 99 23.79 8.75 19.64
CA ILE A 99 23.07 7.47 19.74
C ILE A 99 21.57 7.68 19.63
N GLN A 100 21.02 8.73 20.24
CA GLN A 100 19.60 9.08 20.10
C GLN A 100 19.22 9.33 18.64
N ARG A 101 20.04 10.09 17.90
CA ARG A 101 19.84 10.32 16.47
C ARG A 101 19.94 9.03 15.66
N TRP A 102 20.98 8.23 15.92
CA TRP A 102 21.13 6.94 15.25
C TRP A 102 19.94 6.03 15.52
N GLU A 103 19.48 5.89 16.75
CA GLU A 103 18.31 5.06 17.06
C GLU A 103 17.00 5.62 16.49
N SER A 104 16.82 6.95 16.46
CA SER A 104 15.63 7.56 15.83
C SER A 104 15.58 7.30 14.33
N GLU A 105 16.74 7.25 13.67
CA GLU A 105 16.89 6.91 12.25
C GLU A 105 17.08 5.40 12.03
N ARG A 106 16.88 4.58 13.07
CA ARG A 106 17.13 3.12 13.04
C ARG A 106 18.47 2.74 12.42
N TYR A 107 19.50 3.52 12.72
CA TYR A 107 20.85 3.35 12.19
C TYR A 107 20.91 3.35 10.64
N GLY A 108 19.89 3.85 9.94
CA GLY A 108 19.77 3.75 8.49
C GLY A 108 20.78 4.60 7.72
N GLN A 109 21.23 5.72 8.31
CA GLN A 109 22.16 6.65 7.67
C GLN A 109 23.59 6.60 8.24
N ILE A 110 23.88 5.65 9.12
CA ILE A 110 25.22 5.57 9.71
C ILE A 110 26.18 4.85 8.77
N SER A 111 27.46 5.23 8.83
CA SER A 111 28.48 4.51 8.06
C SER A 111 28.53 3.03 8.48
N LEU A 112 28.81 2.14 7.54
CA LEU A 112 28.99 0.70 7.80
C LEU A 112 30.05 0.43 8.88
N LYS A 113 31.07 1.30 8.97
CA LYS A 113 32.07 1.31 10.03
C LYS A 113 31.44 1.55 11.41
N ASN A 114 30.60 2.57 11.54
CA ASN A 114 29.91 2.83 12.81
C ASN A 114 28.92 1.71 13.12
N TYR A 115 28.24 1.16 12.11
CA TYR A 115 27.32 0.04 12.29
C TYR A 115 28.06 -1.16 12.90
N HIS A 116 29.20 -1.53 12.32
CA HIS A 116 30.05 -2.60 12.85
C HIS A 116 30.53 -2.34 14.27
N ARG A 117 30.88 -1.09 14.61
CA ARG A 117 31.30 -0.74 15.99
C ARG A 117 30.18 -0.95 16.99
N VAL A 118 28.97 -0.50 16.66
CA VAL A 118 27.78 -0.69 17.50
C VAL A 118 27.46 -2.18 17.61
N ALA A 119 27.42 -2.89 16.48
CA ALA A 119 27.12 -4.33 16.42
C ALA A 119 28.11 -5.16 17.25
N ALA A 120 29.42 -4.93 17.08
CA ALA A 120 30.46 -5.65 17.81
C ALA A 120 30.35 -5.44 19.33
N LEU A 121 30.09 -4.20 19.77
CA LEU A 121 29.92 -3.87 21.18
C LEU A 121 28.69 -4.54 21.79
N LEU A 122 27.63 -4.70 21.01
CA LEU A 122 26.37 -5.31 21.43
C LEU A 122 26.36 -6.85 21.27
N GLY A 123 27.45 -7.43 20.79
CA GLY A 123 27.54 -8.87 20.52
C GLY A 123 26.69 -9.32 19.32
N VAL A 124 26.27 -8.37 18.47
CA VAL A 124 25.53 -8.64 17.24
C VAL A 124 26.53 -8.99 16.15
N ARG A 125 26.39 -10.19 15.58
CA ARG A 125 27.13 -10.61 14.41
C ARG A 125 26.23 -10.45 13.19
N PRO A 126 26.39 -9.39 12.39
CA PRO A 126 25.78 -9.37 11.08
C PRO A 126 26.38 -10.53 10.29
N TYR A 127 25.55 -11.45 9.84
CA TYR A 127 25.93 -12.44 8.86
C TYR A 127 25.08 -12.22 7.62
N ALA A 128 25.70 -12.34 6.46
CA ALA A 128 24.96 -12.48 5.22
C ALA A 128 24.78 -13.98 5.01
N ASP A 129 23.53 -14.42 4.98
CA ASP A 129 23.24 -15.67 4.30
C ASP A 129 23.36 -15.42 2.80
N ILE A 130 24.01 -16.33 2.08
CA ILE A 130 24.08 -16.31 0.62
C ILE A 130 23.30 -17.54 0.15
N PRO A 131 21.97 -17.54 0.32
CA PRO A 131 21.17 -18.63 -0.20
C PRO A 131 21.35 -18.69 -1.71
N ASP A 132 21.42 -19.91 -2.25
CA ASP A 132 21.27 -20.06 -3.69
C ASP A 132 19.85 -19.63 -4.05
N GLN A 133 19.71 -18.39 -4.50
CA GLN A 133 18.47 -17.84 -5.01
C GLN A 133 18.63 -17.58 -6.50
N PRO A 134 18.40 -18.59 -7.36
CA PRO A 134 18.44 -18.43 -8.80
C PRO A 134 17.57 -17.26 -9.25
N ALA A 135 16.40 -17.05 -8.63
CA ALA A 135 15.50 -15.95 -8.93
C ALA A 135 16.10 -14.54 -8.79
N PHE A 136 17.22 -14.37 -8.08
CA PHE A 136 17.92 -13.09 -7.85
C PHE A 136 19.37 -13.10 -8.35
N ARG A 137 19.82 -14.16 -9.05
CA ARG A 137 21.15 -14.22 -9.66
C ARG A 137 21.22 -13.28 -10.87
N GLY A 138 21.43 -12.01 -10.58
CA GLY A 138 21.69 -10.96 -11.55
C GLY A 138 20.44 -10.18 -11.95
N LEU A 139 20.63 -8.89 -12.25
CA LEU A 139 19.69 -8.08 -13.02
C LEU A 139 19.25 -8.79 -14.33
N ASP A 140 20.04 -9.78 -14.78
CA ASP A 140 19.90 -10.50 -16.04
C ASP A 140 18.82 -11.61 -16.00
N MET A 141 18.62 -12.34 -14.89
CA MET A 141 17.67 -13.47 -14.87
C MET A 141 16.19 -13.08 -14.96
N VAL A 142 15.83 -11.82 -14.67
CA VAL A 142 14.45 -11.31 -14.86
C VAL A 142 14.15 -11.02 -16.33
N ILE A 143 15.16 -11.07 -17.19
CA ILE A 143 15.09 -10.60 -18.57
C ILE A 143 15.68 -11.65 -19.54
N ASP A 144 16.22 -12.75 -19.03
CA ASP A 144 16.66 -13.87 -19.85
C ASP A 144 15.46 -14.56 -20.55
N ASP A 145 14.30 -14.59 -19.90
CA ASP A 145 13.05 -15.10 -20.49
C ASP A 145 12.13 -14.00 -21.05
N VAL A 146 12.50 -12.72 -20.89
CA VAL A 146 11.71 -11.62 -21.46
C VAL A 146 12.02 -11.50 -22.95
N SER A 147 10.97 -11.61 -23.76
CA SER A 147 11.12 -11.52 -25.20
C SER A 147 11.59 -10.12 -25.60
N LYS A 148 12.47 -10.04 -26.62
CA LYS A 148 12.84 -8.74 -27.25
C LYS A 148 11.61 -7.94 -27.70
N ALA A 149 10.49 -8.61 -27.98
CA ALA A 149 9.23 -7.99 -28.34
C ALA A 149 8.62 -7.20 -27.16
N GLU A 150 8.65 -7.74 -25.94
CA GLU A 150 8.14 -7.07 -24.74
C GLU A 150 8.99 -5.89 -24.33
N ILE A 151 10.32 -6.02 -24.38
CA ILE A 151 11.26 -4.91 -24.17
C ILE A 151 10.95 -3.77 -25.14
N LYS A 152 10.84 -4.08 -26.44
CA LYS A 152 10.52 -3.09 -27.47
C LYS A 152 9.16 -2.44 -27.23
N LYS A 153 8.19 -3.19 -26.73
CA LYS A 153 6.86 -2.70 -26.39
C LYS A 153 6.90 -1.72 -25.22
N ILE A 154 7.63 -2.04 -24.15
CA ILE A 154 7.83 -1.17 -22.98
C ILE A 154 8.58 0.10 -23.39
N LEU A 155 9.68 -0.01 -24.13
CA LEU A 155 10.42 1.15 -24.63
C LEU A 155 9.55 2.06 -25.49
N LYS A 156 8.81 1.48 -26.45
CA LYS A 156 7.90 2.25 -27.31
C LYS A 156 6.80 2.93 -26.48
N HIS A 157 6.20 2.20 -25.54
CA HIS A 157 5.17 2.76 -24.67
C HIS A 157 5.73 3.88 -23.79
N GLY A 158 6.88 3.66 -23.16
CA GLY A 158 7.52 4.63 -22.29
C GLY A 158 7.94 5.90 -23.02
N ARG A 159 8.46 5.81 -24.25
CA ARG A 159 8.77 6.99 -25.07
C ARG A 159 7.51 7.78 -25.43
N ASN A 160 6.47 7.08 -25.89
CA ASN A 160 5.20 7.71 -26.25
C ASN A 160 4.49 8.42 -25.08
N ASN A 161 4.75 8.00 -23.84
CA ASN A 161 4.13 8.55 -22.64
C ASN A 161 5.12 9.34 -21.76
N GLY A 162 6.31 9.69 -22.28
CA GLY A 162 7.29 10.52 -21.57
C GLY A 162 7.91 9.86 -20.33
N TRP A 163 7.93 8.53 -20.26
CA TRP A 163 8.65 7.79 -19.22
C TRP A 163 10.15 7.81 -19.46
N PHE A 164 10.56 7.73 -20.73
CA PHE A 164 11.94 7.57 -21.15
C PHE A 164 12.30 8.58 -22.23
N ALA A 165 13.57 8.97 -22.29
CA ALA A 165 14.11 9.72 -23.42
C ALA A 165 14.12 8.86 -24.70
N GLU A 166 14.20 9.50 -25.86
CA GLU A 166 14.20 8.80 -27.17
C GLU A 166 15.41 7.87 -27.34
N ASP A 167 16.55 8.23 -26.74
CA ASP A 167 17.80 7.47 -26.74
C ASP A 167 17.90 6.43 -25.62
N PHE A 168 16.89 6.34 -24.73
CA PHE A 168 16.88 5.39 -23.62
C PHE A 168 17.01 3.95 -24.14
N THR A 169 18.05 3.29 -23.68
CA THR A 169 18.51 2.00 -24.19
C THR A 169 17.85 0.82 -23.50
N GLU A 170 17.97 -0.36 -24.11
CA GLU A 170 17.56 -1.61 -23.47
C GLU A 170 18.29 -1.81 -22.14
N SER A 171 19.61 -1.61 -22.09
CA SER A 171 20.42 -1.77 -20.87
C SER A 171 19.94 -0.85 -19.74
N GLU A 172 19.54 0.38 -20.05
CA GLU A 172 18.96 1.30 -19.06
C GLU A 172 17.59 0.84 -18.59
N LEU A 173 16.73 0.30 -19.47
CA LEU A 173 15.46 -0.31 -19.07
C LEU A 173 15.67 -1.51 -18.15
N ARG A 174 16.67 -2.36 -18.44
CA ARG A 174 17.02 -3.50 -17.58
C ARG A 174 17.38 -3.03 -16.18
N ARG A 175 18.23 -2.01 -16.09
CA ARG A 175 18.63 -1.39 -14.83
C ARG A 175 17.43 -0.78 -14.10
N TYR A 176 16.60 -0.02 -14.80
CA TYR A 176 15.40 0.63 -14.29
C TYR A 176 14.41 -0.35 -13.64
N ILE A 177 14.17 -1.49 -14.29
CA ILE A 177 13.29 -2.55 -13.78
C ILE A 177 13.91 -3.24 -12.57
N ALA A 178 15.20 -3.54 -12.62
CA ALA A 178 15.85 -4.28 -11.56
C ALA A 178 16.03 -3.47 -10.28
N GLU A 179 16.36 -2.18 -10.37
CA GLU A 179 16.41 -1.27 -9.21
C GLU A 179 15.05 -1.28 -8.48
N ASN A 180 13.94 -1.25 -9.22
CA ASN A 180 12.60 -1.35 -8.63
C ASN A 180 12.32 -2.72 -7.99
N ARG A 181 12.83 -3.82 -8.53
CA ARG A 181 12.68 -5.15 -7.91
C ARG A 181 13.53 -5.27 -6.65
N ILE A 182 14.66 -4.58 -6.56
CA ILE A 182 15.46 -4.53 -5.32
C ILE A 182 14.73 -3.73 -4.25
N ASP A 183 14.21 -2.54 -4.60
CA ASP A 183 13.52 -1.66 -3.64
C ASP A 183 12.22 -2.27 -3.09
N PHE A 184 11.46 -2.98 -3.93
CA PHE A 184 10.10 -3.41 -3.61
C PHE A 184 9.82 -4.88 -3.92
N GLY A 185 10.85 -5.72 -4.07
CA GLY A 185 10.76 -7.17 -4.33
C GLY A 185 9.79 -7.59 -5.45
N SER A 186 9.34 -8.85 -5.41
CA SER A 186 8.34 -9.37 -6.36
C SER A 186 6.94 -8.81 -6.07
N PRO A 187 6.09 -8.56 -7.08
CA PRO A 187 4.79 -7.88 -6.96
C PRO A 187 3.67 -8.69 -6.27
N SER A 188 3.94 -9.41 -5.18
CA SER A 188 2.93 -10.28 -4.54
C SER A 188 1.68 -9.56 -4.01
N LEU A 189 1.75 -8.22 -3.85
CA LEU A 189 0.63 -7.34 -3.48
C LEU A 189 -0.07 -6.69 -4.68
N LEU A 190 0.38 -6.97 -5.91
CA LEU A 190 -0.16 -6.38 -7.14
C LEU A 190 -1.10 -7.34 -7.88
N ARG A 191 -1.76 -8.25 -7.14
CA ARG A 191 -2.81 -9.16 -7.66
C ARG A 191 -4.14 -8.41 -7.89
N THR A 192 -4.08 -7.16 -8.35
CA THR A 192 -5.22 -6.26 -8.42
C THR A 192 -5.95 -6.38 -9.77
N GLY A 193 -7.10 -7.05 -9.74
CA GLY A 193 -8.03 -7.11 -10.86
C GLY A 193 -9.27 -7.95 -10.56
N LEU A 194 -10.40 -7.65 -11.23
CA LEU A 194 -11.62 -8.47 -11.18
C LEU A 194 -11.43 -9.91 -11.69
N ASN A 195 -10.27 -10.21 -12.29
CA ASN A 195 -9.80 -11.54 -12.67
C ASN A 195 -8.40 -11.72 -12.08
N VAL A 196 -8.26 -12.70 -11.18
CA VAL A 196 -7.00 -13.07 -10.53
C VAL A 196 -6.13 -13.83 -11.53
N GLU A 197 -5.33 -13.12 -12.32
CA GLU A 197 -4.23 -13.70 -13.10
C GLU A 197 -2.91 -13.37 -12.38
N ASP A 198 -2.03 -14.36 -12.20
CA ASP A 198 -0.73 -14.17 -11.54
C ASP A 198 0.22 -13.40 -12.47
N HIS A 199 0.56 -12.18 -12.10
CA HIS A 199 1.47 -11.28 -12.83
C HIS A 199 2.79 -11.03 -12.07
N THR A 200 3.12 -11.87 -11.09
CA THR A 200 4.28 -11.65 -10.20
C THR A 200 5.65 -11.68 -10.90
N GLU A 201 5.72 -12.15 -12.15
CA GLU A 201 6.91 -12.11 -13.01
C GLU A 201 6.73 -11.25 -14.27
N ASP A 202 5.66 -10.45 -14.36
CA ASP A 202 5.39 -9.61 -15.53
C ASP A 202 6.34 -8.40 -15.57
N VAL A 203 7.26 -8.40 -16.53
CA VAL A 203 8.20 -7.31 -16.78
C VAL A 203 7.51 -5.97 -17.04
N MET A 204 6.30 -5.98 -17.60
CA MET A 204 5.50 -4.77 -17.84
C MET A 204 5.00 -4.18 -16.53
N LEU A 205 4.62 -5.03 -15.58
CA LEU A 205 4.20 -4.62 -14.24
C LEU A 205 5.35 -3.94 -13.50
N HIS A 206 6.54 -4.53 -13.56
CA HIS A 206 7.73 -3.94 -12.95
C HIS A 206 8.11 -2.60 -13.57
N ALA A 207 8.07 -2.48 -14.90
CA ALA A 207 8.34 -1.22 -15.58
C ALA A 207 7.34 -0.13 -15.20
N TRP A 208 6.04 -0.47 -15.14
CA TRP A 208 5.00 0.46 -14.72
C TRP A 208 5.15 0.85 -13.25
N ARG A 209 5.40 -0.11 -12.34
CA ARG A 209 5.61 0.18 -10.91
C ARG A 209 6.83 1.06 -10.68
N ALA A 210 7.92 0.82 -11.41
CA ALA A 210 9.10 1.68 -11.38
C ALA A 210 8.76 3.13 -11.76
N ARG A 211 7.92 3.31 -12.79
CA ARG A 211 7.47 4.64 -13.19
C ARG A 211 6.65 5.31 -12.11
N VAL A 212 5.68 4.60 -11.56
CA VAL A 212 4.85 5.08 -10.46
C VAL A 212 5.72 5.47 -9.25
N SER A 213 6.72 4.66 -8.92
CA SER A 213 7.62 4.92 -7.79
C SER A 213 8.43 6.20 -7.97
N ILE A 214 8.96 6.45 -9.17
CA ILE A 214 9.72 7.67 -9.48
C ILE A 214 8.81 8.89 -9.38
N ARG A 215 7.61 8.83 -9.99
CA ARG A 215 6.62 9.91 -9.92
C ARG A 215 6.17 10.18 -8.49
N ALA A 216 6.05 9.14 -7.67
CA ALA A 216 5.73 9.29 -6.26
C ALA A 216 6.83 10.02 -5.49
N ARG A 217 8.10 9.68 -5.73
CA ARG A 217 9.25 10.38 -5.13
C ARG A 217 9.31 11.85 -5.53
N GLU A 218 8.97 12.18 -6.77
CA GLU A 218 8.83 13.58 -7.21
C GLU A 218 7.69 14.29 -6.46
N ALA A 219 6.54 13.64 -6.32
CA ALA A 219 5.39 14.19 -5.61
C ALA A 219 5.68 14.38 -4.10
N PHE A 220 6.46 13.50 -3.49
CA PHE A 220 6.88 13.58 -2.10
C PHE A 220 7.60 14.88 -1.73
N LEU A 221 8.18 15.60 -2.70
CA LEU A 221 8.78 16.91 -2.49
C LEU A 221 7.76 17.98 -2.08
N ASN A 222 6.48 17.79 -2.44
CA ASN A 222 5.39 18.74 -2.21
C ASN A 222 4.31 18.20 -1.26
N VAL A 223 4.43 16.94 -0.83
CA VAL A 223 3.46 16.28 0.03
C VAL A 223 4.11 16.00 1.38
N GLU A 224 3.48 16.42 2.47
CA GLU A 224 3.97 16.15 3.82
C GLU A 224 3.81 14.67 4.19
N ASP A 225 4.73 14.16 5.00
CA ASP A 225 4.65 12.81 5.56
C ASP A 225 3.84 12.82 6.87
N ILE A 226 2.52 12.91 6.71
CA ILE A 226 1.54 13.04 7.82
C ILE A 226 0.52 11.92 7.84
N HIS A 227 0.81 10.80 7.17
CA HIS A 227 -0.14 9.71 7.04
C HIS A 227 -0.42 9.05 8.40
N GLU A 228 -1.68 9.10 8.84
CA GLU A 228 -2.18 8.39 10.02
C GLU A 228 -3.28 7.40 9.59
N PRO A 229 -2.98 6.09 9.51
CA PRO A 229 -3.94 5.06 9.07
C PRO A 229 -5.22 4.98 9.91
N LEU A 230 -5.22 5.57 11.11
CA LEU A 230 -6.38 5.59 12.02
C LEU A 230 -7.21 6.88 11.92
N GLU A 231 -6.99 7.74 10.92
CA GLU A 231 -7.87 8.88 10.65
C GLU A 231 -8.68 8.63 9.37
N LEU A 232 -9.96 8.25 9.50
CA LEU A 232 -10.78 7.81 8.36
C LEU A 232 -12.04 8.66 8.10
N ARG A 233 -12.28 9.68 8.93
CA ARG A 233 -13.46 10.58 8.83
C ARG A 233 -13.59 11.35 7.53
N TRP A 234 -12.49 11.48 6.79
CA TRP A 234 -12.44 12.20 5.52
C TRP A 234 -12.87 11.33 4.33
N ILE A 235 -12.94 10.00 4.49
CA ILE A 235 -13.29 9.08 3.40
C ILE A 235 -14.71 9.33 2.85
N PRO A 236 -15.75 9.57 3.66
CA PRO A 236 -17.07 9.93 3.14
C PRO A 236 -17.04 11.18 2.24
N GLU A 237 -16.18 12.16 2.54
CA GLU A 237 -16.00 13.35 1.71
C GLU A 237 -15.31 13.00 0.39
N LEU A 238 -14.28 12.15 0.43
CA LEU A 238 -13.64 11.62 -0.77
C LEU A 238 -14.67 10.93 -1.69
N VAL A 239 -15.54 10.07 -1.14
CA VAL A 239 -16.58 9.37 -1.92
C VAL A 239 -17.55 10.35 -2.58
N ARG A 240 -17.94 11.43 -1.89
CA ARG A 240 -18.84 12.46 -2.43
C ARG A 240 -18.26 13.23 -3.61
N LEU A 241 -16.93 13.32 -3.72
CA LEU A 241 -16.26 13.93 -4.88
C LEU A 241 -16.61 13.21 -6.19
N SER A 242 -17.10 11.96 -6.14
CA SER A 242 -17.57 11.26 -7.35
C SER A 242 -18.64 12.01 -8.13
N ARG A 243 -19.45 12.83 -7.47
CA ARG A 243 -20.49 13.65 -8.11
C ARG A 243 -19.93 14.78 -8.97
N GLU A 244 -18.68 15.16 -8.74
CA GLU A 244 -18.08 16.34 -9.36
C GLU A 244 -17.37 15.97 -10.67
N PRO A 245 -17.50 16.78 -11.74
CA PRO A 245 -16.80 16.53 -12.99
C PRO A 245 -15.27 16.45 -12.84
N ASN A 246 -14.68 17.28 -11.97
CA ASN A 246 -13.25 17.24 -11.62
C ASN A 246 -12.96 16.44 -10.34
N GLY A 247 -13.89 15.59 -9.92
CA GLY A 247 -13.76 14.72 -8.75
C GLY A 247 -12.46 13.90 -8.72
N PRO A 248 -12.03 13.27 -9.82
CA PRO A 248 -10.75 12.55 -9.88
C PRO A 248 -9.53 13.41 -9.51
N LEU A 249 -9.47 14.66 -9.98
CA LEU A 249 -8.38 15.59 -9.65
C LEU A 249 -8.44 16.02 -8.18
N LYS A 250 -9.64 16.32 -7.67
CA LYS A 250 -9.85 16.64 -6.26
C LYS A 250 -9.50 15.46 -5.33
N ALA A 251 -9.67 14.23 -5.80
CA ALA A 251 -9.27 13.05 -5.05
C ALA A 251 -7.74 12.98 -4.87
N VAL A 252 -6.96 13.32 -5.90
CA VAL A 252 -5.49 13.44 -5.81
C VAL A 252 -5.11 14.45 -4.71
N GLU A 253 -5.69 15.64 -4.74
CA GLU A 253 -5.42 16.69 -3.74
C GLU A 253 -5.83 16.26 -2.32
N THR A 254 -6.97 15.57 -2.19
CA THR A 254 -7.50 15.12 -0.90
C THR A 254 -6.60 14.06 -0.28
N LEU A 255 -6.12 13.11 -1.09
CA LEU A 255 -5.18 12.07 -0.65
C LEU A 255 -3.82 12.67 -0.27
N ALA A 256 -3.31 13.61 -1.06
CA ALA A 256 -2.05 14.30 -0.77
C ALA A 256 -2.09 15.02 0.58
N LYS A 257 -3.19 15.69 0.92
CA LYS A 257 -3.41 16.32 2.25
C LYS A 257 -3.42 15.31 3.42
N ARG A 258 -3.46 14.01 3.14
CA ARG A 258 -3.41 12.91 4.12
C ARG A 258 -2.12 12.09 4.02
N GLY A 259 -1.11 12.60 3.30
CA GLY A 259 0.18 11.94 3.11
C GLY A 259 0.14 10.75 2.15
N ILE A 260 -0.95 10.55 1.41
CA ILE A 260 -1.11 9.48 0.41
C ILE A 260 -0.90 10.06 -0.98
N VAL A 261 0.05 9.53 -1.74
CA VAL A 261 0.30 9.99 -3.11
C VAL A 261 -0.45 9.11 -4.10
N LEU A 262 -1.34 9.71 -4.88
CA LEU A 262 -1.99 9.07 -6.03
C LEU A 262 -1.24 9.43 -7.31
N VAL A 263 -0.77 8.42 -8.04
CA VAL A 263 -0.11 8.54 -9.33
C VAL A 263 -0.95 7.85 -10.40
N VAL A 264 -1.23 8.55 -11.48
CA VAL A 264 -1.87 7.98 -12.67
C VAL A 264 -0.84 7.86 -13.78
N GLU A 265 -0.62 6.64 -14.26
CA GLU A 265 0.29 6.35 -15.37
C GLU A 265 -0.35 5.27 -16.24
N PRO A 266 -0.44 5.45 -17.57
CA PRO A 266 -1.14 4.52 -18.44
C PRO A 266 -0.51 3.13 -18.37
N GLN A 267 -1.34 2.09 -18.52
CA GLN A 267 -0.82 0.73 -18.60
C GLN A 267 0.07 0.53 -19.82
N VAL A 268 1.15 -0.24 -19.65
CA VAL A 268 1.82 -0.86 -20.81
C VAL A 268 0.80 -1.79 -21.47
N PRO A 269 0.56 -1.72 -22.80
CA PRO A 269 -0.45 -2.57 -23.43
C PRO A 269 -0.18 -4.04 -23.10
N GLY A 270 -1.22 -4.85 -22.86
CA GLY A 270 -1.07 -6.26 -22.48
C GLY A 270 -0.94 -6.53 -20.98
N LEU A 271 -0.51 -5.53 -20.19
CA LEU A 271 -0.67 -5.57 -18.73
C LEU A 271 -2.17 -5.52 -18.40
N LYS A 272 -2.62 -6.27 -17.39
CA LYS A 272 -4.05 -6.35 -17.01
C LYS A 272 -4.32 -5.83 -15.59
N ILE A 273 -3.64 -4.76 -15.18
CA ILE A 273 -3.87 -4.15 -13.87
C ILE A 273 -4.69 -2.87 -14.01
N ASP A 274 -5.54 -2.59 -13.02
CA ASP A 274 -6.28 -1.33 -12.94
C ASP A 274 -5.64 -0.35 -11.94
N GLY A 275 -5.02 -0.86 -10.87
CA GLY A 275 -4.36 -0.06 -9.84
C GLY A 275 -3.41 -0.88 -8.98
N ALA A 276 -2.75 -0.22 -8.03
CA ALA A 276 -1.79 -0.81 -7.11
C ALA A 276 -1.58 0.06 -5.88
N ALA A 277 -1.52 -0.54 -4.68
CA ALA A 277 -1.12 0.13 -3.45
C ALA A 277 0.20 -0.44 -2.90
N PHE A 278 1.16 0.43 -2.59
CA PHE A 278 2.45 0.03 -2.01
C PHE A 278 3.13 1.19 -1.28
N LEU A 279 4.17 0.90 -0.50
CA LEU A 279 4.97 1.92 0.17
C LEU A 279 6.17 2.30 -0.70
N VAL A 280 6.40 3.60 -0.88
CA VAL A 280 7.64 4.16 -1.43
C VAL A 280 8.30 4.98 -0.36
N ASP A 281 9.54 4.63 0.00
CA ASP A 281 10.31 5.27 1.07
C ASP A 281 9.53 5.37 2.40
N GLY A 282 8.72 4.33 2.70
CA GLY A 282 7.88 4.23 3.90
C GLY A 282 6.54 4.96 3.82
N ARG A 283 6.22 5.62 2.70
CA ARG A 283 5.02 6.43 2.51
C ARG A 283 4.03 5.75 1.54
N PRO A 284 2.72 5.84 1.78
CA PRO A 284 1.73 5.15 0.95
C PRO A 284 1.56 5.81 -0.43
N VAL A 285 1.62 4.97 -1.45
CA VAL A 285 1.42 5.32 -2.86
C VAL A 285 0.31 4.45 -3.44
N ILE A 286 -0.61 5.09 -4.16
CA ILE A 286 -1.60 4.45 -5.00
C ILE A 286 -1.22 4.75 -6.46
N GLY A 287 -0.95 3.71 -7.25
CA GLY A 287 -0.81 3.79 -8.71
C GLY A 287 -2.11 3.38 -9.39
N MET A 288 -2.53 4.08 -10.45
CA MET A 288 -3.70 3.71 -11.26
C MET A 288 -3.40 3.77 -12.75
N THR A 289 -3.92 2.81 -13.53
CA THR A 289 -3.69 2.75 -14.98
C THR A 289 -4.75 3.43 -15.82
N ILE A 290 -5.97 3.55 -15.28
CA ILE A 290 -7.18 3.99 -16.01
C ILE A 290 -7.32 3.21 -17.34
N ARG A 291 -6.96 1.92 -17.30
CA ARG A 291 -7.12 0.99 -18.43
C ARG A 291 -8.57 0.93 -18.86
N THR A 292 -9.47 0.75 -17.90
CA THR A 292 -10.91 0.89 -18.08
C THR A 292 -11.29 2.34 -17.78
N ASP A 293 -11.37 3.16 -18.83
CA ASP A 293 -11.73 4.58 -18.73
C ASP A 293 -13.24 4.74 -18.56
N ALA A 294 -13.69 4.60 -17.33
CA ALA A 294 -15.06 4.80 -16.92
C ALA A 294 -15.12 5.32 -15.48
N VAL A 295 -16.11 6.17 -15.17
CA VAL A 295 -16.27 6.77 -13.84
C VAL A 295 -16.52 5.71 -12.77
N ASP A 296 -17.34 4.70 -13.05
CA ASP A 296 -17.59 3.59 -12.11
C ASP A 296 -16.31 2.83 -11.76
N ASN A 297 -15.52 2.49 -12.77
CA ASN A 297 -14.27 1.76 -12.60
C ASN A 297 -13.23 2.59 -11.84
N PHE A 298 -13.05 3.87 -12.20
CA PHE A 298 -12.10 4.75 -11.51
C PHE A 298 -12.36 4.80 -10.00
N TRP A 299 -13.60 5.11 -9.59
CA TRP A 299 -13.92 5.24 -8.16
C TRP A 299 -13.85 3.91 -7.42
N PHE A 300 -14.23 2.80 -8.07
CA PHE A 300 -14.08 1.49 -7.46
C PHE A 300 -12.62 1.13 -7.25
N THR A 301 -11.78 1.26 -8.28
CA THR A 301 -10.34 0.96 -8.20
C THR A 301 -9.65 1.86 -7.18
N LEU A 302 -9.91 3.17 -7.18
CA LEU A 302 -9.31 4.08 -6.22
C LEU A 302 -9.61 3.69 -4.77
N LEU A 303 -10.87 3.36 -4.47
CA LEU A 303 -11.28 2.99 -3.11
C LEU A 303 -10.84 1.58 -2.73
N HIS A 304 -10.64 0.69 -3.71
CA HIS A 304 -10.02 -0.61 -3.51
C HIS A 304 -8.55 -0.45 -3.09
N GLU A 305 -7.77 0.35 -3.81
CA GLU A 305 -6.38 0.61 -3.43
C GLU A 305 -6.28 1.35 -2.08
N LEU A 306 -7.20 2.28 -1.81
CA LEU A 306 -7.30 2.93 -0.51
C LEU A 306 -7.62 1.93 0.62
N ALA A 307 -8.39 0.87 0.33
CA ALA A 307 -8.66 -0.19 1.29
C ALA A 307 -7.37 -0.92 1.67
N HIS A 308 -6.46 -1.18 0.73
CA HIS A 308 -5.15 -1.74 1.04
C HIS A 308 -4.31 -0.80 1.90
N VAL A 309 -4.28 0.50 1.57
CA VAL A 309 -3.60 1.53 2.38
C VAL A 309 -4.17 1.59 3.80
N THR A 310 -5.47 1.36 3.97
CA THR A 310 -6.14 1.49 5.27
C THR A 310 -6.07 0.21 6.10
N LEU A 311 -6.46 -0.93 5.52
CA LEU A 311 -6.65 -2.19 6.21
C LEU A 311 -5.34 -3.00 6.32
N HIS A 312 -4.47 -2.90 5.33
CA HIS A 312 -3.28 -3.76 5.22
C HIS A 312 -1.97 -3.00 5.36
N TYR A 313 -2.01 -1.76 5.85
CA TYR A 313 -0.81 -0.94 6.05
C TYR A 313 0.30 -1.69 6.82
N TYR A 314 -0.06 -2.32 7.94
CA TYR A 314 0.87 -2.97 8.88
C TYR A 314 1.11 -4.46 8.63
N SER A 315 0.21 -5.12 7.90
CA SER A 315 0.19 -6.58 7.69
C SER A 315 0.54 -7.00 6.26
N GLY A 316 0.32 -6.13 5.29
CA GLY A 316 0.58 -6.38 3.86
C GLY A 316 1.57 -5.40 3.27
N LEU A 317 1.32 -4.09 3.38
CA LEU A 317 2.13 -3.06 2.72
C LEU A 317 3.52 -2.85 3.34
N SER A 318 3.64 -3.00 4.66
CA SER A 318 4.91 -2.83 5.39
C SER A 318 5.70 -4.12 5.57
N VAL A 319 5.11 -5.29 5.32
CA VAL A 319 5.75 -6.59 5.61
C VAL A 319 6.60 -6.99 4.41
N GLY A 320 7.86 -6.55 4.42
CA GLY A 320 8.84 -6.86 3.39
C GLY A 320 9.13 -8.37 3.27
N PHE A 321 8.97 -8.88 2.05
CA PHE A 321 9.68 -9.93 1.32
C PHE A 321 10.15 -11.26 1.94
N PHE A 322 10.05 -11.53 3.24
CA PHE A 322 10.77 -12.67 3.83
C PHE A 322 9.93 -13.84 4.35
N ASP A 323 8.61 -13.73 4.51
CA ASP A 323 7.81 -14.88 4.97
C ASP A 323 7.11 -15.56 3.79
N GLN A 324 7.76 -16.53 3.15
CA GLN A 324 7.27 -17.19 1.92
C GLN A 324 6.28 -18.34 2.19
N THR A 325 6.02 -18.70 3.45
CA THR A 325 5.40 -20.00 3.75
C THR A 325 3.87 -19.98 3.77
N ASP A 326 3.23 -18.82 3.98
CA ASP A 326 1.75 -18.67 4.11
C ASP A 326 1.13 -17.61 3.17
N ARG A 327 1.84 -17.21 2.09
CA ARG A 327 1.44 -16.05 1.26
C ARG A 327 0.14 -16.23 0.48
N ASP A 328 -0.15 -17.41 -0.08
CA ASP A 328 -1.28 -17.52 -1.01
C ASP A 328 -2.66 -17.41 -0.33
N ILE A 329 -2.82 -17.94 0.89
CA ILE A 329 -4.09 -17.87 1.62
C ILE A 329 -4.34 -16.47 2.22
N SER A 330 -3.28 -15.70 2.47
CA SER A 330 -3.40 -14.36 3.06
C SER A 330 -3.73 -13.29 2.02
N VAL A 331 -3.21 -13.39 0.79
CA VAL A 331 -3.46 -12.42 -0.29
C VAL A 331 -4.91 -12.46 -0.75
N ASP A 332 -5.48 -13.66 -0.98
CA ASP A 332 -6.87 -13.77 -1.45
C ASP A 332 -7.89 -13.17 -0.46
N LYS A 333 -7.62 -13.32 0.84
CA LYS A 333 -8.44 -12.69 1.90
C LYS A 333 -8.33 -11.17 1.89
N GLN A 334 -7.12 -10.64 1.69
CA GLN A 334 -6.89 -9.20 1.59
C GLN A 334 -7.60 -8.61 0.37
N GLU A 335 -7.54 -9.28 -0.78
CA GLU A 335 -8.28 -8.85 -1.99
C GLU A 335 -9.80 -8.86 -1.76
N GLU A 336 -10.33 -9.88 -1.09
CA GLU A 336 -11.75 -9.93 -0.74
C GLU A 336 -12.14 -8.81 0.24
N GLU A 337 -11.30 -8.55 1.24
CA GLU A 337 -11.47 -7.46 2.20
C GLU A 337 -11.49 -6.09 1.52
N ALA A 338 -10.54 -5.84 0.62
CA ALA A 338 -10.46 -4.59 -0.15
C ALA A 338 -11.69 -4.41 -1.06
N ASN A 339 -12.11 -5.47 -1.75
CA ASN A 339 -13.32 -5.46 -2.56
C ASN A 339 -14.59 -5.16 -1.76
N ARG A 340 -14.75 -5.77 -0.58
CA ARG A 340 -15.89 -5.48 0.32
C ARG A 340 -15.84 -4.07 0.87
N PHE A 341 -14.65 -3.59 1.24
CA PHE A 341 -14.46 -2.24 1.78
C PHE A 341 -14.85 -1.18 0.75
N ALA A 342 -14.28 -1.24 -0.46
CA ALA A 342 -14.58 -0.31 -1.55
C ALA A 342 -16.06 -0.37 -1.96
N SER A 343 -16.62 -1.57 -2.04
CA SER A 343 -18.03 -1.79 -2.35
C SER A 343 -18.96 -1.11 -1.35
N ASN A 344 -18.73 -1.32 -0.05
CA ASN A 344 -19.59 -0.77 0.99
C ASN A 344 -19.42 0.73 1.17
N LEU A 345 -18.20 1.27 0.96
CA LEU A 345 -17.98 2.72 0.93
C LEU A 345 -18.81 3.41 -0.15
N LEU A 346 -18.88 2.83 -1.35
CA LEU A 346 -19.64 3.39 -2.46
C LEU A 346 -21.15 3.15 -2.28
N ILE A 347 -21.54 1.90 -2.05
CA ILE A 347 -22.93 1.48 -1.95
C ILE A 347 -23.04 0.52 -0.75
N PRO A 348 -23.46 1.03 0.43
CA PRO A 348 -23.61 0.20 1.62
C PRO A 348 -24.53 -0.99 1.35
N GLU A 349 -24.10 -2.20 1.73
CA GLU A 349 -24.80 -3.44 1.40
C GLU A 349 -26.23 -3.46 1.96
N GLU A 350 -26.45 -2.94 3.18
CA GLU A 350 -27.80 -2.83 3.75
C GLU A 350 -28.73 -1.94 2.89
N ARG A 351 -28.21 -0.79 2.44
CA ARG A 351 -28.94 0.16 1.58
C ARG A 351 -29.18 -0.46 0.20
N TRP A 352 -28.21 -1.19 -0.33
CA TRP A 352 -28.33 -1.88 -1.63
C TRP A 352 -29.42 -2.94 -1.61
N ARG A 353 -29.44 -3.80 -0.59
CA ARG A 353 -30.40 -4.90 -0.47
C ARG A 353 -31.85 -4.42 -0.39
N ARG A 354 -32.09 -3.28 0.26
CA ARG A 354 -33.42 -2.68 0.41
C ARG A 354 -33.85 -1.82 -0.78
N SER A 355 -32.92 -1.49 -1.68
CA SER A 355 -33.18 -0.58 -2.78
C SER A 355 -33.85 -1.28 -3.97
N THR A 356 -34.90 -0.65 -4.51
CA THR A 356 -35.52 -1.09 -5.78
C THR A 356 -34.59 -0.89 -6.98
N ALA A 357 -33.55 -0.06 -6.86
CA ALA A 357 -32.56 0.17 -7.91
C ALA A 357 -31.84 -1.12 -8.34
N ARG A 358 -31.67 -2.08 -7.43
CA ARG A 358 -31.00 -3.37 -7.70
C ARG A 358 -31.64 -4.14 -8.84
N ILE A 359 -32.96 -4.14 -8.91
CA ILE A 359 -33.74 -4.83 -9.95
C ILE A 359 -34.32 -3.89 -11.02
N ALA A 360 -34.08 -2.57 -10.87
CA ALA A 360 -34.63 -1.57 -11.76
C ALA A 360 -34.13 -1.76 -13.21
N LYS A 361 -35.01 -1.47 -14.16
CA LYS A 361 -34.68 -1.30 -15.59
C LYS A 361 -34.74 0.17 -16.02
N SER A 362 -35.33 1.04 -15.20
CA SER A 362 -35.44 2.47 -15.43
C SER A 362 -34.18 3.18 -14.89
N PRO A 363 -33.48 3.98 -15.73
CA PRO A 363 -32.37 4.82 -15.30
C PRO A 363 -32.74 5.78 -14.19
N GLU A 364 -33.95 6.33 -14.19
CA GLU A 364 -34.41 7.36 -13.24
C GLU A 364 -34.43 6.84 -11.80
N VAL A 365 -34.83 5.57 -11.59
CA VAL A 365 -34.80 4.93 -10.27
C VAL A 365 -33.37 4.77 -9.77
N ILE A 366 -32.44 4.45 -10.68
CA ILE A 366 -31.01 4.25 -10.37
C ILE A 366 -30.35 5.59 -10.06
N GLU A 367 -30.63 6.62 -10.86
CA GLU A 367 -30.13 7.99 -10.66
C GLU A 367 -30.66 8.60 -9.36
N ARG A 368 -31.92 8.35 -9.00
CA ARG A 368 -32.48 8.76 -7.70
C ARG A 368 -31.75 8.08 -6.55
N PHE A 369 -31.54 6.78 -6.62
CA PHE A 369 -30.81 6.05 -5.57
C PHE A 369 -29.37 6.53 -5.41
N ALA A 370 -28.67 6.81 -6.52
CA ALA A 370 -27.33 7.40 -6.47
C ALA A 370 -27.33 8.79 -5.82
N ASN A 371 -28.35 9.60 -6.10
CA ASN A 371 -28.54 10.89 -5.45
C ASN A 371 -28.76 10.76 -3.94
N ASP A 372 -29.58 9.80 -3.51
CA ASP A 372 -29.84 9.51 -2.09
C ASP A 372 -28.58 9.01 -1.33
N LEU A 373 -27.61 8.46 -2.06
CA LEU A 373 -26.30 8.06 -1.52
C LEU A 373 -25.25 9.17 -1.60
N GLY A 374 -25.51 10.24 -2.36
CA GLY A 374 -24.53 11.30 -2.57
C GLY A 374 -23.34 10.89 -3.45
N ILE A 375 -23.55 10.01 -4.44
CA ILE A 375 -22.50 9.52 -5.36
C ILE A 375 -22.89 9.72 -6.82
N HIS A 376 -21.93 9.54 -7.74
CA HIS A 376 -22.22 9.55 -9.18
C HIS A 376 -23.11 8.37 -9.61
N PRO A 377 -24.16 8.59 -10.44
CA PRO A 377 -25.03 7.50 -10.92
C PRO A 377 -24.29 6.37 -11.63
N ALA A 378 -23.22 6.69 -12.38
CA ALA A 378 -22.37 5.70 -13.05
C ALA A 378 -21.94 4.56 -12.14
N ILE A 379 -21.63 4.84 -10.86
CA ILE A 379 -21.18 3.84 -9.89
C ILE A 379 -22.28 2.79 -9.63
N VAL A 380 -23.53 3.24 -9.50
CA VAL A 380 -24.68 2.33 -9.32
C VAL A 380 -24.95 1.54 -10.60
N PHE A 381 -24.88 2.18 -11.77
CA PHE A 381 -24.97 1.47 -13.05
C PHE A 381 -23.87 0.40 -13.19
N GLY A 382 -22.64 0.71 -12.78
CA GLY A 382 -21.51 -0.21 -12.75
C GLY A 382 -21.76 -1.42 -11.85
N ARG A 383 -22.28 -1.20 -10.63
CA ARG A 383 -22.69 -2.28 -9.71
C ARG A 383 -23.74 -3.20 -10.34
N ILE A 384 -24.75 -2.62 -10.99
CA ILE A 384 -25.80 -3.38 -11.69
C ILE A 384 -25.21 -4.22 -12.83
N ARG A 385 -24.28 -3.65 -13.61
CA ARG A 385 -23.59 -4.36 -14.70
C ARG A 385 -22.81 -5.56 -14.19
N LYS A 386 -22.10 -5.40 -13.06
CA LYS A 386 -21.36 -6.49 -12.42
C LYS A 386 -22.29 -7.62 -11.94
N GLU A 387 -23.44 -7.30 -11.35
CA GLU A 387 -24.37 -8.30 -10.79
C GLU A 387 -25.31 -8.96 -11.82
N ARG A 388 -25.74 -8.21 -12.84
CA ARG A 388 -26.81 -8.64 -13.77
C ARG A 388 -26.36 -8.81 -15.22
N GLY A 389 -25.19 -8.31 -15.59
CA GLY A 389 -24.63 -8.46 -16.92
C GLY A 389 -24.06 -7.16 -17.50
N TRP A 390 -22.87 -7.27 -18.11
CA TRP A 390 -22.05 -6.15 -18.57
C TRP A 390 -22.64 -5.33 -19.73
N SER A 391 -23.66 -5.86 -20.42
CA SER A 391 -24.35 -5.22 -21.53
C SER A 391 -25.37 -4.16 -21.09
N LEU A 392 -25.85 -4.21 -19.85
CA LEU A 392 -26.84 -3.26 -19.32
C LEU A 392 -26.21 -1.88 -19.16
N PHE A 393 -26.94 -0.81 -19.50
CA PHE A 393 -26.57 0.59 -19.21
C PHE A 393 -25.11 0.96 -19.57
N ALA A 394 -24.57 0.37 -20.64
CA ALA A 394 -23.16 0.50 -21.01
C ALA A 394 -22.77 1.96 -21.35
N ASP A 395 -23.75 2.76 -21.77
CA ASP A 395 -23.68 4.19 -22.06
C ASP A 395 -23.72 5.09 -20.81
N LYS A 396 -24.10 4.55 -19.64
CA LYS A 396 -24.34 5.32 -18.41
C LYS A 396 -23.22 5.27 -17.37
N ILE A 397 -22.10 4.62 -17.69
CA ILE A 397 -20.96 4.48 -16.77
C ILE A 397 -19.92 5.61 -16.87
N GLY A 398 -20.18 6.61 -17.72
CA GLY A 398 -19.24 7.73 -17.95
C GLY A 398 -17.95 7.27 -18.62
N ARG A 399 -18.03 6.69 -19.81
CA ARG A 399 -16.85 6.21 -20.55
C ARG A 399 -16.07 7.36 -21.17
N ASN A 400 -14.75 7.20 -21.24
CA ASN A 400 -13.83 8.13 -21.90
C ASN A 400 -13.81 9.55 -21.30
N THR A 401 -14.08 9.69 -20.00
CA THR A 401 -14.13 11.00 -19.32
C THR A 401 -13.11 11.15 -18.20
N VAL A 402 -12.47 10.06 -17.77
CA VAL A 402 -11.56 10.11 -16.62
C VAL A 402 -10.14 10.33 -17.09
N ARG A 403 -9.70 9.64 -18.15
CA ARG A 403 -8.32 9.73 -18.63
C ARG A 403 -7.96 11.13 -19.13
N GLU A 404 -8.90 11.86 -19.71
CA GLU A 404 -8.68 13.23 -20.21
C GLU A 404 -8.37 14.26 -19.10
N LEU A 405 -8.61 13.89 -17.84
CA LEU A 405 -8.31 14.77 -16.70
C LEU A 405 -6.84 14.71 -16.27
N PHE A 406 -6.08 13.67 -16.68
CA PHE A 406 -4.73 13.37 -16.19
C PHE A 406 -3.63 13.65 -17.22
#